data_AF-A0A1V5JE78-F1
#
_entry.id   AF-A0A1V5JE78-F1
#
_cell.length_a   1.000
_cell.length_b   1.000
_cell.length_c   1.000
_cell.angle_alpha   90.00
_cell.angle_beta   90.00
_cell.angle_gamma   90.00
#
_symmetry.space_group_name_H-M   'P 1'
#
loop_
_entity.id
_entity.type
_entity.pdbx_description
1 polymer ?
#
loop_
_entity_poly.entity_id
_entity_poly.type
_entity_poly.pdbx_seq_one_letter_code
_entity_poly.pdbx_strand_id
1 'polypeptide(L)'
;MVDRIIDEYIGAVKKGRTDYIHGRESLVTLCENADAVGFLLPSLRKDMLFPIIARDGVLPRKAFSIGEASEKRFYLEGRRIDVCQER
;
A
#
# COMPACT_ATOMS: atom_id res chain seq x y z
N MET A 1 -3.14 -11.99 10.02
CA MET A 1 -2.78 -10.62 9.60
C MET A 1 -4.05 -9.92 9.13
N VAL A 2 -4.22 -8.62 9.40
CA VAL A 2 -5.47 -7.87 9.15
C VAL A 2 -5.93 -7.97 7.69
N ASP A 3 -5.02 -7.81 6.74
CA ASP A 3 -5.32 -7.86 5.31
C ASP A 3 -5.98 -9.15 4.85
N ARG A 4 -5.50 -10.28 5.37
CA ARG A 4 -6.05 -11.59 5.05
C ARG A 4 -7.50 -11.70 5.52
N ILE A 5 -7.79 -11.18 6.71
CA ILE A 5 -9.15 -11.18 7.28
C ILE A 5 -10.08 -10.30 6.43
N ILE A 6 -9.58 -9.14 5.99
CA ILE A 6 -10.34 -8.23 5.11
C ILE A 6 -10.62 -8.92 3.76
N ASP A 7 -9.61 -9.55 3.16
CA ASP A 7 -9.76 -10.27 1.88
C ASP A 7 -10.76 -11.42 2.00
N GLU A 8 -10.69 -12.21 3.08
CA GLU A 8 -11.63 -13.30 3.36
C GLU A 8 -13.06 -12.76 3.55
N TYR A 9 -13.22 -11.67 4.29
CA TYR A 9 -14.53 -11.03 4.50
C TYR A 9 -15.14 -10.53 3.18
N ILE A 10 -14.37 -9.77 2.39
CA ILE A 10 -14.82 -9.25 1.08
C ILE A 10 -15.17 -10.41 0.13
N GLY A 11 -14.36 -11.47 0.11
CA GLY A 11 -14.63 -12.67 -0.67
C GLY A 11 -15.92 -13.37 -0.27
N ALA A 12 -16.23 -13.41 1.03
CA ALA A 12 -17.46 -14.02 1.56
C ALA A 12 -18.72 -13.20 1.23
N VAL A 13 -18.67 -11.87 1.41
CA VAL A 13 -19.82 -10.99 1.12
C VAL A 13 -19.96 -10.64 -0.37
N LYS A 14 -18.93 -10.95 -1.19
CA LYS A 14 -18.83 -10.64 -2.62
C LYS A 14 -19.14 -9.19 -2.98
N LYS A 15 -18.82 -8.26 -2.07
CA LYS A 15 -19.11 -6.83 -2.20
C LYS A 15 -17.99 -6.01 -1.56
N GLY A 16 -17.65 -4.89 -2.20
CA GLY A 16 -16.63 -3.95 -1.73
C GLY A 16 -15.24 -4.23 -2.31
N ARG A 17 -14.29 -3.36 -1.96
CA ARG A 17 -12.88 -3.45 -2.35
C ARG A 17 -12.01 -2.90 -1.23
N THR A 18 -10.77 -3.40 -1.12
CA THR A 18 -9.77 -2.87 -0.20
C THR A 18 -8.95 -1.79 -0.88
N ASP A 19 -8.80 -0.63 -0.23
CA ASP A 19 -7.87 0.42 -0.64
C ASP A 19 -6.89 0.73 0.50
N TYR A 20 -5.68 1.17 0.14
CA TYR A 20 -4.60 1.49 1.07
C TYR A 20 -4.22 2.95 0.91
N ILE A 21 -4.81 3.77 1.78
CA ILE A 21 -4.71 5.23 1.81
C ILE A 21 -3.66 5.63 2.84
N HIS A 22 -2.87 6.66 2.53
CA HIS A 22 -1.90 7.21 3.47
C HIS A 22 -2.48 8.43 4.19
N GLY A 23 -2.19 8.55 5.48
CA GLY A 23 -2.63 9.69 6.30
C GLY A 23 -3.96 9.46 7.00
N ARG A 24 -4.03 9.92 8.26
CA ARG A 24 -5.24 9.81 9.09
C ARG A 24 -6.39 10.67 8.53
N GLU A 25 -6.10 11.91 8.16
CA GLU A 25 -7.12 12.86 7.70
C GLU A 25 -7.81 12.35 6.43
N SER A 26 -7.05 11.90 5.43
CA SER A 26 -7.60 11.34 4.20
C SER A 26 -8.49 10.12 4.45
N LEU A 27 -8.13 9.24 5.39
CA LEU A 27 -8.96 8.10 5.76
C LEU A 27 -10.26 8.54 6.42
N VAL A 28 -10.19 9.46 7.40
CA VAL A 28 -11.36 9.97 8.13
C VAL A 28 -12.31 10.65 7.16
N THR A 29 -11.83 11.57 6.34
CA THR A 29 -12.65 12.26 5.33
C THR A 29 -13.29 11.27 4.35
N LEU A 30 -12.57 10.23 3.91
CA LEU A 30 -13.14 9.22 3.01
C LEU A 30 -14.25 8.41 3.69
N CYS A 31 -14.04 7.97 4.94
CA CYS A 31 -15.06 7.25 5.70
C CYS A 31 -16.28 8.11 6.06
N GLU A 32 -16.12 9.42 6.22
CA GLU A 32 -17.24 10.34 6.45
C GLU A 32 -18.11 10.55 5.20
N ASN A 33 -17.50 10.47 4.00
CA ASN A 33 -18.15 10.83 2.75
C ASN A 33 -18.51 9.62 1.85
N ALA A 34 -18.22 8.40 2.29
CA ALA A 34 -18.50 7.17 1.54
C ALA A 34 -18.99 6.04 2.46
N ASP A 35 -19.65 5.03 1.88
CA ASP A 35 -19.98 3.77 2.55
C ASP A 35 -18.69 2.93 2.71
N ALA A 36 -17.84 3.34 3.67
CA ALA A 36 -16.51 2.81 3.85
C ALA A 36 -16.13 2.69 5.33
N VAL A 37 -15.37 1.64 5.66
CA VAL A 37 -14.80 1.41 6.99
C VAL A 37 -13.28 1.54 6.90
N GLY A 38 -12.70 2.32 7.82
CA GLY A 38 -11.27 2.60 7.84
C GLY A 38 -10.55 1.90 9.01
N PHE A 39 -9.37 1.35 8.74
CA PHE A 39 -8.47 0.80 9.76
C PHE A 39 -7.21 1.66 9.88
N LEU A 40 -6.95 2.20 11.08
CA LEU A 40 -5.72 2.93 11.38
C LEU A 40 -4.74 2.03 12.12
N LEU A 41 -3.64 1.70 11.46
CA LEU A 41 -2.53 0.97 12.07
C LEU A 41 -1.59 1.96 12.78
N PRO A 42 -1.00 1.57 13.92
CA PRO A 42 0.01 2.39 14.58
C PRO A 42 1.25 2.56 13.68
N SER A 43 1.87 3.74 13.72
CA SER A 43 3.12 3.98 12.98
C SER A 43 4.22 3.02 13.45
N LEU A 44 4.74 2.24 12.50
CA LEU A 44 5.88 1.39 12.75
C LEU A 44 7.18 2.21 12.71
N ARG A 45 7.97 2.15 13.79
CA ARG A 45 9.29 2.78 13.83
C ARG A 45 10.22 2.07 12.84
N LYS A 46 11.08 2.84 12.14
CA LYS A 46 11.95 2.31 11.08
C LYS A 46 12.92 1.24 11.57
N ASP A 47 13.42 1.38 12.79
CA ASP A 47 14.30 0.43 13.47
C ASP A 47 13.63 -0.92 13.77
N MET A 48 12.30 -0.94 13.84
CA MET A 48 11.51 -2.13 14.14
C MET A 48 11.15 -2.95 12.89
N LEU A 49 11.41 -2.44 11.68
CA LEU A 49 11.05 -3.13 10.44
C LEU A 49 11.68 -4.53 10.37
N PHE A 50 13.01 -4.63 10.44
CA PHE A 50 13.71 -5.90 10.33
C PHE A 50 13.48 -6.85 11.52
N PRO A 51 13.50 -6.37 12.79
CA PRO A 51 13.18 -7.23 13.93
C PRO A 51 11.80 -7.88 13.86
N ILE A 52 10.78 -7.13 13.42
CA ILE A 52 9.43 -7.69 13.28
C ILE A 52 9.37 -8.68 12.14
N ILE A 53 10.03 -8.39 11.02
CA ILE A 53 10.05 -9.34 9.89
C ILE A 53 10.71 -10.66 10.27
N ALA A 54 11.82 -10.59 11.02
CA ALA A 54 12.53 -11.78 11.48
C ALA A 54 11.70 -12.61 12.47
N ARG A 55 10.88 -11.98 13.31
CA ARG A 55 10.08 -12.66 14.34
C ARG A 55 8.72 -13.14 13.84
N ASP A 56 7.98 -12.26 13.17
CA ASP A 56 6.55 -12.42 12.86
C ASP A 56 6.29 -12.62 11.35
N GLY A 57 7.33 -12.55 10.52
CA GLY A 57 7.24 -12.71 9.08
C GLY A 57 6.81 -11.44 8.35
N VAL A 58 6.03 -11.59 7.29
CA VAL A 58 5.65 -10.45 6.44
C VAL A 58 4.79 -9.45 7.24
N LEU A 59 4.85 -8.16 6.91
CA LEU A 59 3.96 -7.12 7.46
C LEU A 59 2.68 -6.99 6.60
N PRO A 60 1.58 -6.40 7.14
CA PRO A 60 0.45 -6.04 6.30
C PRO A 60 0.88 -5.14 5.13
N ARG A 61 0.21 -5.32 3.99
CA ARG A 61 0.37 -4.55 2.76
C ARG A 61 0.25 -3.08 3.08
N LYS A 62 1.24 -2.30 2.63
CA LYS A 62 1.39 -0.86 2.92
C LYS A 62 1.36 -0.48 4.42
N ALA A 63 1.65 -1.39 5.36
CA ALA A 63 1.76 -1.05 6.78
C ALA A 63 2.99 -0.19 7.13
N PHE A 64 3.98 -0.15 6.23
CA PHE A 64 5.19 0.62 6.39
C PHE A 64 5.50 1.43 5.14
N SER A 65 5.94 2.67 5.32
CA SER A 65 6.43 3.55 4.25
C SER A 65 7.87 3.93 4.56
N ILE A 66 8.78 3.73 3.59
CA ILE A 66 10.14 4.25 3.64
C ILE A 66 10.17 5.61 2.95
N GLY A 67 10.42 6.65 3.73
CA GLY A 67 10.66 8.02 3.24
C GLY A 67 9.39 8.85 3.00
N GLU A 68 9.58 10.16 2.94
CA GLU A 68 8.57 11.11 2.45
C GLU A 68 8.38 10.93 0.94
N ALA A 69 7.20 11.25 0.43
CA ALA A 69 6.91 11.12 -1.01
C ALA A 69 7.92 11.88 -1.90
N SER A 70 8.51 12.96 -1.38
CA SER A 70 9.52 13.79 -2.02
C SER A 70 10.91 13.15 -2.12
N GLU A 71 11.23 12.14 -1.32
CA GLU A 71 12.53 11.45 -1.35
C GLU A 71 12.56 10.26 -2.33
N LYS A 72 11.40 9.91 -2.93
CA LYS A 72 11.33 8.86 -3.95
C LYS A 72 11.89 9.39 -5.26
N ARG A 73 13.13 9.01 -5.56
CA ARG A 73 13.75 9.25 -6.87
C ARG A 73 12.96 8.49 -7.93
N PHE A 74 12.31 9.22 -8.82
CA PHE A 74 11.62 8.65 -9.97
C PHE A 74 12.68 8.24 -11.01
N TYR A 75 12.84 6.94 -11.24
CA TYR A 75 13.66 6.42 -12.33
C TYR A 75 12.74 6.09 -13.50
N LEU A 76 12.95 6.75 -14.63
CA LEU A 76 12.33 6.42 -15.90
C LEU A 76 13.36 5.66 -16.74
N GLU A 77 13.10 4.39 -17.00
CA GLU A 77 13.87 3.59 -17.94
C GLU A 77 13.06 3.42 -19.22
N GLY A 78 13.65 3.79 -20.36
CA GLY A 78 13.03 3.67 -21.66
C GLY A 78 14.01 3.10 -22.67
N ARG A 79 13.53 2.17 -23.51
CA ARG A 79 14.29 1.63 -24.64
C ARG A 79 13.94 2.41 -25.89
N ARG A 80 14.94 2.99 -26.56
CA ARG A 80 14.74 3.62 -27.88
C ARG A 80 14.38 2.54 -28.90
N ILE A 81 13.29 2.75 -29.64
CA ILE A 81 12.92 1.90 -30.78
C ILE A 81 13.55 2.54 -32.00
N ASP A 82 14.56 1.90 -32.57
CA ASP A 82 15.14 2.30 -33.85
C ASP A 82 14.34 1.65 -34.97
N VAL A 83 13.82 2.47 -35.89
CA VAL A 83 13.07 1.99 -37.05
C VAL A 83 14.05 1.31 -38.00
N CYS A 84 13.77 0.06 -38.37
CA CYS A 84 14.56 -0.66 -39.37
C CYS A 84 14.47 0.10 -40.70
N GLN A 85 15.59 0.64 -41.19
CA GLN A 85 15.62 1.23 -42.52
C GLN A 85 15.61 0.10 -43.55
N GLU A 86 14.55 0.07 -44.38
CA GLU A 86 14.41 -0.86 -45.49
C GLU A 86 15.61 -0.73 -46.44
N ARG A 87 16.21 -1.87 -46.79
CA ARG A 87 17.23 -1.99 -47.86
C ARG A 87 16.55 -2.22 -49.19
#